data_AF-A0A523R889-F1
#
_entry.id   AF-A0A523R889-F1
#
_cell.length_a   1.000
_cell.length_b   1.000
_cell.length_c   1.000
_cell.angle_alpha   90.00
_cell.angle_beta   90.00
_cell.angle_gamma   90.00
#
_symmetry.space_group_name_H-M   'P 1'
#
loop_
_entity.id
_entity.type
_entity.pdbx_description
1 polymer ?
#
loop_
_entity_poly.entity_id
_entity_poly.type
_entity_poly.pdbx_seq_one_letter_code
_entity_poly.pdbx_strand_id
1 'polypeptide(L)'
;MSSDSKKQRRTLLERVEAIFKFIDSQKNIFPKSRLKEIGLNPLAAEKWLKLIDYIQTQPKIRLIQTEHNTLVEKVEGKYQALMRRMVLDDTLSFEQRLQHVTDYLKSLYSRERVTELKKAT
;
A
#
# COMPACT_ATOMS: atom_id res chain seq x y z
N MET A 1 -16.87 27.06 -31.16
CA MET A 1 -17.67 27.19 -29.92
C MET A 1 -17.04 26.28 -28.88
N SER A 2 -16.45 26.88 -27.86
CA SER A 2 -15.60 26.25 -26.87
C SER A 2 -16.42 25.34 -25.94
N SER A 3 -16.16 24.04 -25.98
CA SER A 3 -16.67 23.12 -24.97
C SER A 3 -15.85 23.32 -23.69
N ASP A 4 -16.28 24.25 -22.85
CA ASP A 4 -15.87 24.33 -21.45
C ASP A 4 -16.31 23.05 -20.73
N SER A 5 -15.47 22.01 -20.84
CA SER A 5 -15.59 20.81 -20.01
C SER A 5 -15.27 21.24 -18.59
N LYS A 6 -16.29 21.58 -17.80
CA LYS A 6 -16.18 21.79 -16.35
C LYS A 6 -15.39 20.62 -15.79
N LYS A 7 -14.12 20.85 -15.40
CA LYS A 7 -13.25 19.85 -14.77
C LYS A 7 -13.98 19.34 -13.54
N GLN A 8 -14.64 18.20 -13.68
CA GLN A 8 -15.34 17.54 -12.59
C GLN A 8 -14.31 17.31 -11.49
N ARG A 9 -14.60 17.80 -10.27
CA ARG A 9 -13.70 17.65 -9.14
C ARG A 9 -13.56 16.16 -8.87
N ARG A 10 -12.37 15.61 -9.11
CA ARG A 10 -12.09 14.19 -8.82
C ARG A 10 -12.40 13.87 -7.37
N THR A 11 -13.02 12.73 -7.14
CA THR A 11 -13.19 12.16 -5.80
C THR A 11 -11.83 11.81 -5.20
N LEU A 12 -11.80 11.54 -3.88
CA LEU A 12 -10.57 11.11 -3.23
C LEU A 12 -10.06 9.78 -3.80
N LEU A 13 -10.96 8.84 -4.08
CA LEU A 13 -10.62 7.55 -4.67
C LEU A 13 -10.03 7.69 -6.08
N GLU A 14 -10.70 8.45 -6.96
CA GLU A 14 -10.20 8.74 -8.31
C GLU A 14 -8.83 9.42 -8.30
N ARG A 15 -8.56 10.24 -7.29
CA ARG A 15 -7.26 10.88 -7.11
C ARG A 15 -6.19 9.87 -6.72
N VAL A 16 -6.48 8.98 -5.78
CA VAL A 16 -5.58 7.91 -5.35
C VAL A 16 -5.27 6.98 -6.54
N GLU A 17 -6.28 6.57 -7.30
CA GLU A 17 -6.09 5.76 -8.50
C GLU A 17 -5.21 6.44 -9.54
N ALA A 18 -5.43 7.74 -9.80
CA ALA A 18 -4.61 8.49 -10.74
C ALA A 18 -3.15 8.58 -10.29
N ILE A 19 -2.89 8.71 -8.99
CA ILE A 19 -1.53 8.71 -8.43
C ILE A 19 -0.86 7.36 -8.67
N PHE A 20 -1.50 6.24 -8.33
CA PHE A 20 -0.89 4.93 -8.48
C PHE A 20 -0.75 4.50 -9.94
N LYS A 21 -1.73 4.79 -10.80
CA LYS A 21 -1.59 4.60 -12.26
C LYS A 21 -0.42 5.41 -12.83
N PHE A 22 -0.24 6.63 -12.34
CA PHE A 22 0.90 7.44 -12.74
C PHE A 22 2.22 6.83 -12.30
N ILE A 23 2.35 6.45 -11.01
CA ILE A 23 3.57 5.81 -10.48
C ILE A 23 3.91 4.55 -11.29
N ASP A 24 2.94 3.68 -11.56
CA ASP A 24 3.12 2.42 -12.29
C ASP A 24 3.57 2.64 -13.75
N SER A 25 3.14 3.74 -14.37
CA SER A 25 3.59 4.12 -15.72
C SER A 25 5.06 4.58 -15.79
N GLN A 26 5.69 4.90 -14.66
CA GLN A 26 7.08 5.41 -14.65
C GLN A 26 8.07 4.24 -14.61
N LYS A 27 8.91 4.13 -15.66
CA LYS A 27 9.92 3.06 -15.77
C LYS A 27 11.06 3.14 -14.74
N ASN A 28 11.35 4.35 -14.25
CA ASN A 28 12.49 4.65 -13.37
C ASN A 28 12.07 5.67 -12.30
N ILE A 29 12.95 5.88 -11.31
CA ILE A 29 12.84 6.96 -10.31
C ILE A 29 12.59 8.29 -11.02
N PHE A 30 11.61 9.05 -10.52
CA PHE A 30 11.19 10.31 -11.14
C PHE A 30 10.98 11.41 -10.08
N PRO A 31 11.16 12.69 -10.44
CA PRO A 31 10.96 13.78 -9.51
C PRO A 31 9.46 13.99 -9.23
N LYS A 32 9.12 14.30 -7.97
CA LYS A 32 7.73 14.56 -7.54
C LYS A 32 7.01 15.63 -8.36
N SER A 33 7.76 16.54 -9.00
CA SER A 33 7.21 17.57 -9.89
C SER A 33 6.43 17.00 -11.07
N ARG A 34 6.71 15.77 -11.51
CA ARG A 34 5.94 15.11 -12.58
C ARG A 34 4.50 14.80 -12.20
N LEU A 35 4.17 14.73 -10.91
CA LEU A 35 2.76 14.57 -10.47
C LEU A 35 1.86 15.75 -10.88
N LYS A 36 2.43 16.86 -11.37
CA LYS A 36 1.68 17.92 -12.04
C LYS A 36 0.94 17.42 -13.30
N GLU A 37 1.46 16.41 -13.99
CA GLU A 37 0.86 15.82 -15.20
C GLU A 37 -0.53 15.24 -14.92
N ILE A 38 -0.73 14.71 -13.70
CA ILE A 38 -2.03 14.23 -13.24
C ILE A 38 -2.83 15.27 -12.45
N GLY A 39 -2.37 16.52 -12.43
CA GLY A 39 -3.05 17.67 -11.81
C GLY A 39 -2.78 17.87 -10.32
N LEU A 40 -1.72 17.28 -9.76
CA LEU A 40 -1.30 17.56 -8.38
C LEU A 40 -0.34 18.76 -8.32
N ASN A 41 -0.68 19.75 -7.50
CA ASN A 41 0.26 20.81 -7.17
C ASN A 41 1.40 20.29 -6.27
N PRO A 42 2.56 20.98 -6.19
CA PRO A 42 3.73 20.48 -5.46
C PRO A 42 3.49 20.19 -3.98
N LEU A 43 2.72 21.03 -3.28
CA LEU A 43 2.41 20.85 -1.87
C LEU A 43 1.50 19.64 -1.63
N ALA A 44 0.51 19.44 -2.50
CA ALA A 44 -0.38 18.29 -2.44
C ALA A 44 0.36 17.00 -2.78
N ALA A 45 1.21 17.02 -3.82
CA ALA A 45 2.07 15.90 -4.19
C ALA A 45 2.93 15.44 -3.00
N GLU A 46 3.59 16.38 -2.32
CA GLU A 46 4.37 16.10 -1.11
C GLU A 46 3.53 15.42 -0.01
N LYS A 47 2.34 15.96 0.29
CA LYS A 47 1.45 15.39 1.31
C LYS A 47 0.98 13.99 0.95
N TRP A 48 0.61 13.76 -0.31
CA TRP A 48 0.19 12.44 -0.80
C TRP A 48 1.32 11.43 -0.73
N LEU A 49 2.52 11.79 -1.18
CA LEU A 49 3.67 10.90 -1.13
C LEU A 49 4.04 10.53 0.31
N LYS A 50 4.04 11.49 1.25
CA LYS A 50 4.24 11.21 2.68
C LYS A 50 3.15 10.32 3.28
N LEU A 51 1.90 10.51 2.88
CA LEU A 51 0.80 9.65 3.32
C LEU A 51 0.96 8.22 2.79
N ILE A 52 1.33 8.07 1.51
CA ILE A 52 1.57 6.76 0.89
C ILE A 52 2.73 6.06 1.58
N ASP A 53 3.86 6.75 1.79
CA ASP A 53 5.02 6.24 2.50
C ASP A 53 4.66 5.78 3.92
N TYR A 54 3.91 6.61 4.67
CA TYR A 54 3.40 6.23 5.97
C TYR A 54 2.53 4.97 5.92
N ILE A 55 1.58 4.87 4.98
CA ILE A 55 0.71 3.70 4.81
C ILE A 55 1.52 2.44 4.48
N GLN A 56 2.54 2.53 3.62
CA GLN A 56 3.39 1.38 3.23
C GLN A 56 4.16 0.78 4.41
N THR A 57 4.46 1.61 5.43
CA THR A 57 5.11 1.14 6.66
C THR A 57 4.15 0.57 7.70
N GLN A 58 2.82 0.67 7.49
CA GLN A 58 1.81 0.12 8.40
C GLN A 58 1.53 -1.37 8.13
N PRO A 59 1.03 -2.12 9.12
CA PRO A 59 0.56 -3.48 8.90
C PRO A 59 -0.57 -3.54 7.87
N LYS A 60 -0.59 -4.60 7.05
CA LYS A 60 -1.68 -4.80 6.10
C LYS A 60 -3.01 -4.98 6.83
N ILE A 61 -4.07 -4.40 6.27
CA ILE A 61 -5.44 -4.53 6.73
C ILE A 61 -6.34 -5.06 5.61
N ARG A 62 -7.45 -5.67 5.98
CA ARG A 62 -8.56 -6.04 5.10
C ARG A 62 -9.83 -5.39 5.65
N LEU A 63 -10.62 -4.81 4.76
CA LEU A 63 -11.95 -4.31 5.10
C LEU A 63 -12.97 -5.40 4.79
N ILE A 64 -13.81 -5.74 5.75
CA ILE A 64 -14.90 -6.70 5.59
C ILE A 64 -16.20 -5.90 5.68
N GLN A 65 -16.87 -5.73 4.56
CA GLN A 65 -18.16 -5.06 4.49
C GLN A 65 -19.28 -6.06 4.83
N THR A 66 -20.14 -5.69 5.76
CA THR A 66 -21.41 -6.38 6.02
C THR A 66 -22.56 -5.44 5.64
N GLU A 67 -23.80 -5.92 5.74
CA GLU A 67 -24.99 -5.11 5.45
C GLU A 67 -25.11 -3.86 6.35
N HIS A 68 -24.56 -3.91 7.57
CA HIS A 68 -24.76 -2.86 8.58
C HIS A 68 -23.47 -2.19 9.05
N ASN A 69 -22.30 -2.76 8.76
CA ASN A 69 -21.04 -2.22 9.23
C ASN A 69 -19.86 -2.53 8.30
N THR A 70 -18.75 -1.83 8.54
CA THR A 70 -17.45 -2.16 7.96
C THR A 70 -16.52 -2.57 9.10
N LEU A 71 -16.05 -3.80 9.07
CA LEU A 71 -15.06 -4.32 10.01
C LEU A 71 -13.65 -4.14 9.43
N VAL A 72 -12.69 -3.86 10.31
CA VAL A 72 -11.28 -3.74 9.94
C VAL A 72 -10.52 -4.94 10.52
N GLU A 73 -10.08 -5.85 9.64
CA GLU A 73 -9.26 -6.98 10.01
C GLU A 73 -7.78 -6.65 9.81
N LYS A 74 -6.97 -6.82 10.85
CA LYS A 74 -5.52 -6.77 10.73
C LYS A 74 -5.00 -8.11 10.19
N VAL A 75 -4.71 -8.17 8.89
CA VAL A 75 -4.23 -9.41 8.26
C VAL A 75 -2.78 -9.74 8.61
N GLU A 76 -2.05 -8.77 9.17
CA GLU A 76 -0.63 -8.91 9.48
C GLU A 76 -0.31 -8.66 10.98
N GLY A 77 0.41 -9.58 11.61
CA GLY A 77 0.91 -9.48 12.98
C GLY A 77 2.16 -8.61 13.10
N LYS A 78 2.57 -8.31 14.34
CA LYS A 78 3.78 -7.49 14.59
C LYS A 78 5.05 -8.13 13.99
N TYR A 79 5.19 -9.44 14.12
CA TYR A 79 6.31 -10.20 13.57
C TYR A 79 6.37 -10.12 12.04
N GLN A 80 5.23 -10.35 11.37
CA GLN A 80 5.11 -10.27 9.91
C GLN A 80 5.48 -8.88 9.38
N ALA A 81 4.98 -7.82 10.03
CA ALA A 81 5.33 -6.44 9.68
C ALA A 81 6.83 -6.14 9.87
N LEU A 82 7.45 -6.68 10.93
CA LEU A 82 8.89 -6.56 11.16
C LEU A 82 9.68 -7.24 10.04
N MET A 83 9.37 -8.50 9.70
CA MET A 83 10.06 -9.23 8.65
C MET A 83 10.01 -8.47 7.32
N ARG A 84 8.83 -7.96 6.92
CA ARG A 84 8.71 -7.15 5.70
C ARG A 84 9.59 -5.90 5.72
N ARG A 85 9.74 -5.26 6.88
CA ARG A 85 10.65 -4.10 7.02
C ARG A 85 12.10 -4.51 6.80
N MET A 86 12.52 -5.63 7.39
CA MET A 86 13.89 -6.15 7.23
C MET A 86 14.20 -6.57 5.78
N VAL A 87 13.19 -7.03 5.02
CA VAL A 87 13.38 -7.35 3.58
C VAL A 87 13.82 -6.14 2.76
N LEU A 88 13.39 -4.93 3.14
CA LEU A 88 13.71 -3.68 2.45
C LEU A 88 14.92 -2.96 3.05
N ASP A 89 15.53 -3.51 4.10
CA ASP A 89 16.68 -2.91 4.78
C ASP A 89 17.96 -3.14 3.96
N ASP A 90 18.49 -2.06 3.39
CA ASP A 90 19.68 -2.08 2.54
C ASP A 90 20.99 -2.26 3.32
N THR A 91 20.94 -2.17 4.65
CA THR A 91 22.09 -2.48 5.52
C THR A 91 22.30 -3.98 5.72
N LEU A 92 21.31 -4.80 5.39
CA LEU A 92 21.37 -6.27 5.47
C LEU A 92 21.89 -6.89 4.18
N SER A 93 22.61 -8.02 4.32
CA SER A 93 23.06 -8.81 3.17
C SER A 93 21.85 -9.35 2.38
N PHE A 94 22.08 -9.75 1.13
CA PHE A 94 21.04 -10.38 0.32
C PHE A 94 20.51 -11.66 0.99
N GLU A 95 21.39 -12.48 1.56
CA GLU A 95 21.05 -13.73 2.25
C GLU A 95 20.17 -13.46 3.48
N GLN A 96 20.49 -12.42 4.26
CA GLN A 96 19.70 -12.02 5.43
C GLN A 96 18.31 -11.54 5.00
N ARG A 97 18.22 -10.71 3.96
CA ARG A 97 16.92 -10.27 3.40
C ARG A 97 16.10 -11.44 2.88
N LEU A 98 16.72 -12.39 2.18
CA LEU A 98 16.06 -13.60 1.69
C LEU A 98 15.52 -14.47 2.84
N GLN A 99 16.28 -14.57 3.94
CA GLN A 99 15.83 -15.25 5.13
C GLN A 99 14.57 -14.59 5.71
N HIS A 100 14.55 -13.25 5.81
CA HIS A 100 13.37 -12.51 6.28
C HIS A 100 12.15 -12.67 5.36
N VAL A 101 12.34 -12.74 4.04
CA VAL A 101 11.25 -13.09 3.10
C VAL A 101 10.71 -14.49 3.42
N THR A 102 11.60 -15.45 3.62
CA THR A 102 11.22 -16.84 3.91
C THR A 102 10.46 -16.94 5.23
N ASP A 103 10.93 -16.27 6.27
CA ASP A 103 10.29 -16.24 7.59
C ASP A 103 8.94 -15.52 7.56
N TYR A 104 8.82 -14.46 6.76
CA TYR A 104 7.55 -13.81 6.47
C TYR A 104 6.54 -14.79 5.89
N LEU A 105 6.89 -15.51 4.83
CA LEU A 105 6.01 -16.48 4.18
C LEU A 105 5.62 -17.63 5.11
N LYS A 106 6.59 -18.21 5.83
CA LYS A 106 6.32 -19.26 6.85
C LYS A 106 5.32 -18.77 7.89
N SER A 107 5.49 -17.54 8.38
CA SER A 107 4.59 -16.99 9.40
C SER A 107 3.19 -16.70 8.88
N LEU A 108 3.03 -16.31 7.62
CA LEU A 108 1.73 -16.16 6.97
C LEU A 108 1.02 -17.51 6.85
N TYR A 109 1.72 -18.52 6.33
CA TYR A 109 1.19 -19.88 6.18
C TYR A 109 0.75 -20.48 7.52
N SER A 110 1.57 -20.38 8.56
CA SER A 110 1.21 -20.87 9.90
C SER A 110 -0.06 -20.18 10.43
N ARG A 111 -0.23 -18.88 10.17
CA ARG A 111 -1.42 -18.14 10.59
C ARG A 111 -2.66 -18.62 9.83
N GLU A 112 -2.56 -18.78 8.52
CA GLU A 112 -3.66 -19.29 7.68
C GLU A 112 -4.13 -20.65 8.18
N ARG A 113 -3.21 -21.60 8.39
CA ARG A 113 -3.53 -22.93 8.92
C ARG A 113 -4.22 -22.89 10.28
N VAL A 114 -3.74 -22.05 11.21
CA VAL A 114 -4.37 -21.90 12.53
C VAL A 114 -5.78 -21.31 12.39
N THR A 115 -5.97 -20.36 11.48
CA THR A 115 -7.31 -19.79 11.20
C THR A 115 -8.25 -20.82 10.58
N GLU A 116 -7.78 -21.67 9.66
CA GLU A 116 -8.58 -22.76 9.07
C GLU A 116 -9.00 -23.78 10.12
N LEU A 117 -8.08 -24.23 10.98
CA LEU A 117 -8.39 -25.16 12.07
C LEU A 117 -9.46 -24.61 13.00
N LYS A 118 -9.39 -23.32 13.35
CA LYS A 118 -10.39 -22.64 14.19
C LYS A 118 -11.78 -22.50 13.56
N LYS A 119 -11.89 -22.60 12.23
CA LYS A 119 -13.19 -22.57 11.53
C LYS A 119 -13.82 -23.96 11.43
N ALA A 120 -13.03 -25.03 11.60
CA ALA A 120 -13.47 -26.42 11.46
C ALA A 120 -13.95 -27.05 12.79
N THR A 121 -13.58 -26.45 13.93
CA THR A 121 -14.09 -26.72 15.28
C THR A 121 -15.17 -25.73 15.67
#